data_AF-A0A2D7FBX0-F1
#
_entry.id   AF-A0A2D7FBX0-F1
#
_cell.length_a   1.000
_cell.length_b   1.000
_cell.length_c   1.000
_cell.angle_alpha   90.00
_cell.angle_beta   90.00
_cell.angle_gamma   90.00
#
_symmetry.space_group_name_H-M   'P 1'
#
loop_
_entity.id
_entity.type
_entity.pdbx_description
1 polymer ?
#
loop_
_entity_poly.entity_id
_entity_poly.type
_entity_poly.pdbx_seq_one_letter_code
_entity_poly.pdbx_strand_id
1 'polypeptide(L)'
;MLFSQNNPLKAGGIQADRRQFLVGSAAATGGLLIGFGSPGPVADAATKAATPNPFHAYVQIGSDNKVTIFSSLMDRGQGAYHGLATLVIEELGADWSQIHVTGAAGNAKLYGNLMWGGAAQGTGGSTSTAGSFDRYRIAGAAAREMLVQSAAKSWGVPAEDIKVAKGKISHASGKSASFGELASAAAKLPVPQNVALKKPEEWTEIGDTKRRRFDTAPKTNGTHTFTIDVKLPGMLTTVVAHGPTFGAKVKSFDAAEVISLE
;
A
#
# COMPACT_ATOMS: atom_id res chain seq x y z
N MET A 1 10.58 47.58 46.88
CA MET A 1 9.79 48.41 45.95
C MET A 1 9.32 47.50 44.83
N LEU A 2 8.24 46.71 44.97
CA LEU A 2 6.82 47.10 44.86
C LEU A 2 6.57 48.05 43.69
N PHE A 3 6.04 47.55 42.57
CA PHE A 3 4.70 47.92 42.11
C PHE A 3 4.06 46.75 41.32
N SER A 4 2.91 46.35 41.83
CA SER A 4 1.92 45.44 41.28
C SER A 4 0.98 46.23 40.36
N GLN A 5 0.53 45.64 39.24
CA GLN A 5 -0.71 46.03 38.59
C GLN A 5 -1.55 44.79 38.29
N ASN A 6 -2.60 44.63 39.09
CA ASN A 6 -3.78 43.83 38.80
C ASN A 6 -4.69 44.62 37.85
N ASN A 7 -5.25 43.97 36.82
CA ASN A 7 -6.62 44.24 36.40
C ASN A 7 -7.25 42.99 35.73
N PRO A 8 -8.57 42.78 35.87
CA PRO A 8 -9.22 41.47 35.87
C PRO A 8 -9.60 40.95 34.48
N LEU A 9 -9.66 39.61 34.37
CA LEU A 9 -10.23 38.89 33.23
C LEU A 9 -11.72 39.22 33.08
N LYS A 10 -12.09 39.87 31.96
CA LYS A 10 -13.50 40.00 31.53
C LYS A 10 -14.01 38.65 31.04
N ALA A 11 -15.13 38.19 31.57
CA ALA A 11 -15.92 37.11 31.01
C ALA A 11 -16.52 37.55 29.67
N GLY A 12 -16.00 37.02 28.56
CA GLY A 12 -16.57 37.16 27.23
C GLY A 12 -17.45 35.97 26.92
N GLY A 13 -18.75 36.21 26.71
CA GLY A 13 -19.72 35.18 26.32
C GLY A 13 -19.35 34.51 24.99
N ILE A 14 -19.63 33.21 24.92
CA ILE A 14 -19.45 32.39 23.72
C ILE A 14 -20.48 32.85 22.68
N GLN A 15 -20.04 33.63 21.69
CA GLN A 15 -20.81 33.79 20.46
C GLN A 15 -20.70 32.49 19.68
N ALA A 16 -21.76 31.67 19.75
CA ALA A 16 -21.92 30.50 18.91
C ALA A 16 -22.06 30.96 17.46
N ASP A 17 -21.01 30.75 16.67
CA ASP A 17 -21.06 30.97 15.23
C ASP A 17 -22.06 29.98 14.62
N ARG A 18 -22.92 30.45 13.70
CA ARG A 18 -23.97 29.63 13.07
C ARG A 18 -23.39 28.38 12.37
N ARG A 19 -22.09 28.43 12.06
CA ARG A 19 -21.27 27.36 11.49
C ARG A 19 -20.95 26.22 12.47
N GLN A 20 -20.89 26.46 13.78
CA GLN A 20 -20.70 25.40 14.78
C GLN A 20 -22.02 24.66 15.11
N PHE A 21 -23.17 25.33 14.97
CA PHE A 21 -24.48 24.70 15.17
C PHE A 21 -24.81 23.64 14.10
N LEU A 22 -24.42 23.90 12.84
CA LEU A 22 -24.65 22.94 11.73
C LEU A 22 -23.74 21.72 11.77
N VAL A 23 -22.62 21.76 12.51
CA VAL A 23 -21.73 20.61 12.72
C VAL A 23 -22.27 19.69 13.82
N GLY A 24 -23.11 20.19 14.72
CA GLY A 24 -23.65 19.42 15.86
C GLY A 24 -24.88 18.55 15.55
N SER A 25 -25.56 18.73 14.41
CA SER A 25 -26.85 18.07 14.13
C SER A 25 -26.78 16.77 13.32
N ALA A 26 -25.59 16.29 12.94
CA ALA A 26 -25.43 15.10 12.08
C ALA A 26 -25.18 13.78 12.84
N ALA A 27 -25.38 13.74 14.16
CA ALA A 27 -25.09 12.56 14.98
C ALA A 27 -26.26 11.55 15.13
N ALA A 28 -27.44 11.81 14.55
CA ALA A 28 -28.63 10.98 14.80
C ALA A 28 -28.95 9.92 13.72
N THR A 29 -28.23 9.85 12.59
CA THR A 29 -28.49 8.86 11.53
C THR A 29 -27.20 8.28 10.97
N GLY A 30 -26.44 7.55 11.79
CA GLY A 30 -25.58 6.42 11.37
C GLY A 30 -24.69 6.57 10.12
N GLY A 31 -24.21 7.77 9.79
CA GLY A 31 -23.36 8.01 8.61
C GLY A 31 -22.13 8.81 8.99
N LEU A 32 -20.96 8.18 8.96
CA LEU A 32 -19.68 8.86 9.15
C LEU A 32 -19.27 9.52 7.82
N LEU A 33 -19.56 10.81 7.68
CA LEU A 33 -18.95 11.67 6.66
C LEU A 33 -17.72 12.37 7.28
N ILE A 34 -16.51 11.96 6.88
CA ILE A 34 -15.29 12.69 7.20
C ILE A 34 -15.02 13.69 6.06
N GLY A 35 -15.21 14.98 6.37
CA GLY A 35 -14.85 16.10 5.50
C GLY A 35 -13.65 16.88 6.05
N PHE A 36 -12.61 16.96 5.22
CA PHE A 36 -11.59 18.00 5.08
C PHE A 36 -10.98 18.65 6.35
N GLY A 37 -9.87 18.07 6.80
CA GLY A 37 -8.75 18.78 7.44
C GLY A 37 -7.50 18.68 6.55
N SER A 38 -6.61 19.68 6.61
CA SER A 38 -5.36 19.83 5.86
C SER A 38 -4.60 18.53 5.56
N PRO A 39 -3.88 18.41 4.42
CA PRO A 39 -3.16 17.20 4.04
C PRO A 39 -1.89 17.04 4.90
N GLY A 40 -2.07 16.64 6.15
CA GLY A 40 -1.02 15.99 6.94
C GLY A 40 -0.88 14.54 6.47
N PRO A 41 0.31 13.94 6.56
CA PRO A 41 0.53 12.59 6.05
C PRO A 41 -0.42 11.64 6.76
N VAL A 42 -1.14 10.84 5.96
CA VAL A 42 -1.97 9.71 6.38
C VAL A 42 -1.07 8.57 6.88
N ALA A 43 -0.13 8.88 7.78
CA ALA A 43 0.91 8.01 8.29
C ALA A 43 0.68 7.56 9.74
N ASP A 44 -0.27 8.17 10.46
CA ASP A 44 -0.43 7.94 11.91
C ASP A 44 -1.46 6.88 12.32
N ALA A 45 -2.02 6.12 11.37
CA ALA A 45 -2.75 4.89 11.70
C ALA A 45 -1.81 3.66 11.82
N ALA A 46 -0.52 3.80 11.50
CA ALA A 46 0.45 2.69 11.48
C ALA A 46 1.35 2.63 12.72
N THR A 47 1.26 3.56 13.66
CA THR A 47 2.25 3.75 14.73
C THR A 47 1.94 3.07 16.07
N LYS A 48 0.96 2.15 16.13
CA LYS A 48 0.71 1.35 17.35
C LYS A 48 0.35 -0.11 17.08
N ALA A 49 1.19 -0.81 16.32
CA ALA A 49 1.15 -2.26 16.23
C ALA A 49 2.46 -2.87 16.80
N ALA A 50 2.31 -3.95 17.56
CA ALA A 50 3.37 -4.78 18.10
C ALA A 50 4.44 -5.09 17.04
N THR A 51 5.70 -5.25 17.49
CA THR A 51 6.92 -5.55 16.71
C THR A 51 6.66 -5.75 15.21
N PRO A 52 6.99 -4.76 14.34
CA PRO A 52 6.61 -4.82 12.94
C PRO A 52 7.20 -6.08 12.29
N ASN A 53 6.34 -7.06 12.06
CA ASN A 53 6.66 -8.17 11.20
C ASN A 53 7.01 -7.58 9.81
N PRO A 54 8.20 -7.84 9.26
CA PRO A 54 8.55 -7.33 7.95
C PRO A 54 7.57 -7.77 6.87
N PHE A 55 6.91 -8.92 6.98
CA PHE A 55 6.02 -9.48 5.95
C PHE A 55 4.60 -8.90 5.95
N HIS A 56 4.08 -8.47 7.10
CA HIS A 56 2.82 -7.70 7.17
C HIS A 56 2.91 -6.39 6.39
N ALA A 57 4.12 -5.84 6.26
CA ALA A 57 4.35 -4.65 5.44
C ALA A 57 4.06 -4.93 3.95
N TYR A 58 4.13 -6.19 3.48
CA TYR A 58 4.03 -6.53 2.06
C TYR A 58 2.70 -7.16 1.66
N VAL A 59 2.08 -7.94 2.55
CA VAL A 59 0.84 -8.68 2.24
C VAL A 59 -0.15 -8.52 3.39
N GLN A 60 -1.38 -8.14 3.05
CA GLN A 60 -2.52 -8.10 3.94
C GLN A 60 -3.67 -8.90 3.34
N ILE A 61 -4.33 -9.70 4.16
CA ILE A 61 -5.51 -10.47 3.76
C ILE A 61 -6.69 -9.95 4.57
N GLY A 62 -7.69 -9.40 3.88
CA GLY A 62 -8.92 -8.92 4.49
C GLY A 62 -9.92 -10.04 4.75
N SER A 63 -10.85 -9.81 5.68
CA SER A 63 -11.99 -10.71 5.91
C SER A 63 -12.95 -10.79 4.72
N ASP A 64 -12.86 -9.83 3.79
CA ASP A 64 -13.50 -9.81 2.48
C ASP A 64 -12.81 -10.72 1.45
N ASN A 65 -11.83 -11.53 1.90
CA ASN A 65 -11.05 -12.46 1.07
C ASN A 65 -10.15 -11.77 0.03
N LYS A 66 -9.92 -10.46 0.17
CA LYS A 66 -9.02 -9.68 -0.69
C LYS A 66 -7.59 -9.77 -0.19
N VAL A 67 -6.67 -10.06 -1.10
CA VAL A 67 -5.22 -10.09 -0.85
C VAL A 67 -4.63 -8.78 -1.37
N THR A 68 -4.29 -7.90 -0.44
CA THR A 68 -3.64 -6.61 -0.73
C THR A 68 -2.12 -6.77 -0.67
N ILE A 69 -1.45 -6.40 -1.75
CA ILE A 69 0.00 -6.44 -1.89
C ILE A 69 0.52 -5.01 -1.92
N PHE A 70 1.40 -4.68 -0.99
CA PHE A 70 2.03 -3.38 -0.91
C PHE A 70 3.34 -3.41 -1.68
N SER A 71 3.42 -2.61 -2.74
CA SER A 71 4.61 -2.48 -3.59
C SER A 71 5.62 -1.52 -2.95
N SER A 72 6.81 -2.04 -2.65
CA SER A 72 8.00 -1.26 -2.30
C SER A 72 8.55 -0.47 -3.49
N LEU A 73 8.11 -0.81 -4.69
CA LEU A 73 8.54 -0.21 -5.94
C LEU A 73 7.50 0.76 -6.47
N MET A 74 7.95 1.75 -7.24
CA MET A 74 7.09 2.58 -8.07
C MET A 74 6.88 1.92 -9.43
N ASP A 75 5.63 1.88 -9.89
CA ASP A 75 5.28 1.45 -11.25
C ASP A 75 5.07 2.67 -12.15
N ARG A 76 5.85 2.76 -13.22
CA ARG A 76 5.78 3.81 -14.25
C ARG A 76 5.37 3.24 -15.61
N GLY A 77 4.80 2.04 -15.64
CA GLY A 77 4.38 1.33 -16.85
C GLY A 77 5.14 0.03 -17.13
N GLN A 78 6.27 -0.19 -16.45
CA GLN A 78 7.10 -1.40 -16.62
C GLN A 78 6.46 -2.68 -16.05
N GLY A 79 5.41 -2.56 -15.23
CA GLY A 79 4.70 -3.71 -14.67
C GLY A 79 5.31 -4.27 -13.39
N ALA A 80 5.92 -3.41 -12.56
CA ALA A 80 6.43 -3.83 -11.26
C ALA A 80 5.31 -4.38 -10.37
N TYR A 81 4.12 -3.77 -10.38
CA TYR A 81 3.00 -4.24 -9.54
C TYR A 81 2.55 -5.63 -9.95
N HIS A 82 2.49 -5.90 -11.26
CA HIS A 82 2.21 -7.23 -11.77
C HIS A 82 3.27 -8.25 -11.37
N GLY A 83 4.55 -7.93 -11.56
CA GLY A 83 5.64 -8.83 -11.18
C GLY A 83 5.63 -9.18 -9.69
N LEU A 84 5.47 -8.19 -8.80
CA LEU A 84 5.38 -8.42 -7.37
C LEU A 84 4.14 -9.24 -6.97
N ALA A 85 3.01 -9.00 -7.64
CA ALA A 85 1.81 -9.80 -7.44
C ALA A 85 2.03 -11.26 -7.81
N THR A 86 2.63 -11.53 -8.97
CA THR A 86 2.95 -12.90 -9.40
C THR A 86 3.78 -13.65 -8.37
N LEU A 87 4.79 -13.01 -7.78
CA LEU A 87 5.64 -13.60 -6.74
C LEU A 87 4.86 -13.99 -5.47
N VAL A 88 3.98 -13.10 -5.00
CA VAL A 88 3.14 -13.37 -3.82
C VAL A 88 2.11 -14.45 -4.13
N ILE A 89 1.43 -14.39 -5.27
CA ILE A 89 0.38 -15.35 -5.66
C ILE A 89 0.98 -16.75 -5.81
N GLU A 90 2.15 -16.86 -6.45
CA GLU A 90 2.85 -18.12 -6.61
C GLU A 90 3.02 -18.81 -5.26
N GLU A 91 3.56 -18.09 -4.28
CA GLU A 91 3.79 -18.68 -2.96
C GLU A 91 2.49 -18.81 -2.15
N LEU A 92 1.60 -17.83 -2.17
CA LEU A 92 0.38 -17.84 -1.37
C LEU A 92 -0.64 -18.88 -1.86
N GLY A 93 -0.64 -19.20 -3.16
CA GLY A 93 -1.68 -20.00 -3.80
C GLY A 93 -3.02 -19.25 -3.93
N ALA A 94 -2.96 -17.92 -4.03
CA ALA A 94 -4.12 -17.06 -4.25
C ALA A 94 -4.67 -17.19 -5.68
N ASP A 95 -5.89 -16.72 -5.90
CA ASP A 95 -6.44 -16.48 -7.23
C ASP A 95 -6.28 -15.01 -7.61
N TRP A 96 -6.03 -14.72 -8.89
CA TRP A 96 -5.88 -13.34 -9.39
C TRP A 96 -7.10 -12.46 -9.12
N SER A 97 -8.31 -13.03 -9.04
CA SER A 97 -9.52 -12.29 -8.68
C SER A 97 -9.52 -11.73 -7.25
N GLN A 98 -8.67 -12.26 -6.37
CA GLN A 98 -8.52 -11.77 -4.99
C GLN A 98 -7.53 -10.62 -4.86
N ILE A 99 -6.75 -10.34 -5.91
CA ILE A 99 -5.51 -9.58 -5.78
C ILE A 99 -5.76 -8.10 -5.98
N HIS A 100 -5.17 -7.31 -5.09
CA HIS A 100 -5.11 -5.88 -5.20
C HIS A 100 -3.71 -5.40 -4.88
N VAL A 101 -3.10 -4.63 -5.78
CA VAL A 101 -1.76 -4.11 -5.57
C VAL A 101 -1.83 -2.60 -5.42
N THR A 102 -1.14 -2.09 -4.42
CA THR A 102 -1.04 -0.65 -4.15
C THR A 102 0.39 -0.27 -3.80
N GLY A 103 0.76 0.99 -4.01
CA GLY A 103 2.05 1.52 -3.60
C GLY A 103 2.16 1.59 -2.08
N ALA A 104 3.25 1.09 -1.52
CA ALA A 104 3.53 1.25 -0.11
C ALA A 104 3.90 2.71 0.20
N ALA A 105 3.43 3.22 1.34
CA ALA A 105 3.82 4.53 1.83
C ALA A 105 5.35 4.64 2.00
N GLY A 106 5.89 5.85 1.84
CA GLY A 106 7.32 6.14 1.91
C GLY A 106 7.94 5.71 3.25
N ASN A 107 8.62 4.57 3.26
CA ASN A 107 9.30 4.02 4.43
C ASN A 107 10.50 3.17 3.98
N ALA A 108 11.67 3.79 3.84
CA ALA A 108 12.88 3.10 3.38
C ALA A 108 13.31 1.96 4.32
N LYS A 109 13.03 2.06 5.63
CA LYS A 109 13.36 1.01 6.59
C LYS A 109 12.61 -0.30 6.29
N LEU A 110 11.36 -0.20 5.85
CA LEU A 110 10.56 -1.37 5.48
C LEU A 110 10.73 -1.73 4.00
N TYR A 111 10.72 -0.74 3.11
CA TYR A 111 10.55 -0.91 1.66
C TYR A 111 11.76 -0.47 0.83
N GLY A 112 12.92 -0.28 1.45
CA GLY A 112 14.14 0.09 0.76
C GLY A 112 14.49 -0.91 -0.35
N ASN A 113 14.96 -0.39 -1.48
CA ASN A 113 15.44 -1.18 -2.60
C ASN A 113 16.72 -1.91 -2.20
N LEU A 114 16.68 -3.24 -2.16
CA LEU A 114 17.77 -4.07 -1.66
C LEU A 114 19.05 -3.97 -2.51
N MET A 115 18.91 -3.75 -3.81
CA MET A 115 20.06 -3.58 -4.70
C MET A 115 20.69 -2.19 -4.60
N TRP A 116 20.06 -1.27 -3.86
CA TRP A 116 20.63 0.03 -3.46
C TRP A 116 21.05 0.02 -1.98
N GLY A 117 21.22 -1.16 -1.38
CA GLY A 117 21.58 -1.32 0.04
C GLY A 117 20.43 -1.05 1.02
N GLY A 118 19.18 -0.95 0.54
CA GLY A 118 18.00 -0.72 1.38
C GLY A 118 17.85 0.70 1.94
N ALA A 119 18.74 1.63 1.58
CA ALA A 119 18.74 2.99 2.13
C ALA A 119 17.63 3.90 1.58
N ALA A 120 17.08 3.57 0.40
CA ALA A 120 16.05 4.37 -0.25
C ALA A 120 14.97 3.48 -0.86
N GLN A 121 13.71 3.90 -0.75
CA GLN A 121 12.58 3.27 -1.46
C GLN A 121 12.48 3.89 -2.85
N GLY A 122 12.58 3.09 -3.91
CA GLY A 122 12.52 3.60 -5.27
C GLY A 122 12.75 2.55 -6.36
N THR A 123 12.47 2.96 -7.59
CA THR A 123 12.62 2.15 -8.81
C THR A 123 13.64 2.78 -9.75
N GLY A 124 14.70 2.03 -10.09
CA GLY A 124 15.69 2.39 -11.11
C GLY A 124 16.79 1.32 -11.27
N GLY A 125 17.66 1.50 -12.26
CA GLY A 125 18.82 0.59 -12.49
C GLY A 125 18.46 -0.87 -12.77
N SER A 126 17.25 -1.15 -13.28
CA SER A 126 16.76 -2.52 -13.52
C SER A 126 16.77 -3.43 -12.28
N THR A 127 16.63 -2.84 -11.10
CA THR A 127 16.75 -3.57 -9.82
C THR A 127 15.44 -4.08 -9.24
N SER A 128 14.29 -3.67 -9.80
CA SER A 128 12.95 -3.96 -9.29
C SER A 128 12.71 -5.43 -8.95
N THR A 129 12.60 -6.28 -9.98
CA THR A 129 12.32 -7.71 -9.79
C THR A 129 13.49 -8.42 -9.12
N ALA A 130 14.72 -8.18 -9.58
CA ALA A 130 15.92 -8.84 -9.05
C ALA A 130 16.10 -8.62 -7.54
N GLY A 131 15.92 -7.39 -7.06
CA GLY A 131 16.04 -7.06 -5.65
C GLY A 131 14.83 -7.43 -4.79
N SER A 132 13.69 -7.78 -5.41
CA SER A 132 12.44 -8.07 -4.70
C SER A 132 11.99 -9.52 -4.81
N PHE A 133 12.67 -10.33 -5.63
CA PHE A 133 12.24 -11.67 -6.03
C PHE A 133 11.91 -12.56 -4.82
N ASP A 134 12.90 -12.82 -3.97
CA ASP A 134 12.67 -13.67 -2.81
C ASP A 134 11.88 -12.96 -1.70
N ARG A 135 12.08 -11.65 -1.51
CA ARG A 135 11.38 -10.90 -0.45
C ARG A 135 9.85 -11.02 -0.56
N TYR A 136 9.29 -10.90 -1.76
CA TYR A 136 7.84 -11.02 -1.97
C TYR A 136 7.36 -12.47 -1.95
N ARG A 137 8.19 -13.40 -2.42
CA ARG A 137 7.92 -14.83 -2.30
C ARG A 137 7.85 -15.26 -0.83
N ILE A 138 8.83 -14.86 -0.02
CA ILE A 138 8.85 -15.11 1.43
C ILE A 138 7.60 -14.53 2.09
N ALA A 139 7.18 -13.32 1.73
CA ALA A 139 5.95 -12.74 2.26
C ALA A 139 4.70 -13.57 1.92
N GLY A 140 4.58 -14.06 0.67
CA GLY A 140 3.50 -14.94 0.25
C GLY A 140 3.53 -16.31 0.96
N ALA A 141 4.71 -16.91 1.10
CA ALA A 141 4.90 -18.20 1.77
C ALA A 141 4.59 -18.11 3.28
N ALA A 142 5.02 -17.03 3.95
CA ALA A 142 4.69 -16.79 5.35
C ALA A 142 3.18 -16.63 5.55
N ALA A 143 2.51 -15.88 4.67
CA ALA A 143 1.05 -15.75 4.71
C ALA A 143 0.35 -17.11 4.51
N ARG A 144 0.82 -17.94 3.56
CA ARG A 144 0.32 -19.30 3.35
C ARG A 144 0.44 -20.15 4.61
N GLU A 145 1.62 -20.18 5.23
CA GLU A 145 1.86 -20.98 6.45
C GLU A 145 0.98 -20.53 7.61
N MET A 146 0.82 -19.22 7.83
CA MET A 146 -0.05 -18.70 8.89
C MET A 146 -1.53 -19.08 8.66
N LEU A 147 -2.00 -19.04 7.41
CA LEU A 147 -3.35 -19.49 7.07
C LEU A 147 -3.53 -21.00 7.25
N VAL A 148 -2.55 -21.80 6.83
CA VAL A 148 -2.56 -23.27 7.01
C VAL A 148 -2.57 -23.64 8.48
N GLN A 149 -1.75 -22.99 9.32
CA GLN A 149 -1.74 -23.22 10.76
C GLN A 149 -3.07 -22.82 11.42
N SER A 150 -3.66 -21.70 11.00
CA SER A 150 -4.99 -21.27 11.44
C SER A 150 -6.06 -22.32 11.12
N ALA A 151 -6.04 -22.85 9.89
CA ALA A 151 -6.94 -23.91 9.44
C ALA A 151 -6.72 -25.22 10.21
N ALA A 152 -5.47 -25.66 10.37
CA ALA A 152 -5.09 -26.86 11.12
C ALA A 152 -5.62 -26.81 12.55
N LYS A 153 -5.44 -25.68 13.23
CA LYS A 153 -5.95 -25.46 14.58
C LYS A 153 -7.48 -25.45 14.63
N SER A 154 -8.13 -24.79 13.67
CA SER A 154 -9.60 -24.74 13.60
C SER A 154 -10.22 -26.10 13.30
N TRP A 155 -9.55 -26.90 12.46
CA TRP A 155 -10.07 -28.17 11.99
C TRP A 155 -9.62 -29.38 12.81
N GLY A 156 -8.61 -29.23 13.66
CA GLY A 156 -8.04 -30.32 14.45
C GLY A 156 -7.35 -31.37 13.56
N VAL A 157 -6.68 -30.94 12.50
CA VAL A 157 -5.98 -31.82 11.53
C VAL A 157 -4.52 -31.40 11.39
N PRO A 158 -3.61 -32.31 10.97
CA PRO A 158 -2.22 -31.96 10.68
C PRO A 158 -2.12 -30.88 9.59
N ALA A 159 -1.13 -30.00 9.71
CA ALA A 159 -0.93 -28.90 8.76
C ALA A 159 -0.49 -29.42 7.37
N GLU A 160 0.28 -30.51 7.33
CA GLU A 160 0.72 -31.17 6.10
C GLU A 160 -0.42 -31.74 5.24
N ASP A 161 -1.58 -32.01 5.84
CA ASP A 161 -2.76 -32.55 5.14
C ASP A 161 -3.61 -31.44 4.48
N ILE A 162 -3.28 -30.18 4.74
CA ILE A 162 -4.03 -29.02 4.25
C ILE A 162 -3.45 -28.54 2.93
N LYS A 163 -4.33 -28.39 1.94
CA LYS A 163 -3.99 -27.90 0.61
C LYS A 163 -4.43 -26.46 0.43
N VAL A 164 -3.59 -25.67 -0.24
CA VAL A 164 -3.89 -24.30 -0.65
C VAL A 164 -3.82 -24.21 -2.16
N ALA A 165 -4.94 -23.83 -2.80
CA ALA A 165 -5.00 -23.65 -4.24
C ALA A 165 -6.14 -22.70 -4.62
N LYS A 166 -5.90 -21.84 -5.62
CA LYS A 166 -6.91 -20.93 -6.20
C LYS A 166 -7.66 -20.13 -5.13
N GLY A 167 -6.92 -19.59 -4.15
CA GLY A 167 -7.51 -18.74 -3.12
C GLY A 167 -8.28 -19.44 -2.01
N LYS A 168 -8.19 -20.77 -1.94
CA LYS A 168 -8.98 -21.60 -1.03
C LYS A 168 -8.10 -22.60 -0.30
N ILE A 169 -8.48 -22.88 0.95
CA ILE A 169 -7.82 -23.83 1.82
C ILE A 169 -8.75 -25.02 1.99
N SER A 170 -8.25 -26.23 1.82
CA SER A 170 -9.05 -27.46 1.86
C SER A 170 -8.32 -28.61 2.52
N HIS A 171 -9.11 -29.57 3.02
CA HIS A 171 -8.62 -30.81 3.64
C HIS A 171 -9.39 -32.02 3.09
N ALA A 172 -8.77 -33.20 3.09
CA ALA A 172 -9.35 -34.43 2.55
C ALA A 172 -10.67 -34.85 3.23
N SER A 173 -10.91 -34.41 4.48
CA SER A 173 -12.17 -34.65 5.19
C SER A 173 -13.37 -33.84 4.66
N GLY A 174 -13.19 -33.05 3.59
CA GLY A 174 -14.23 -32.16 3.05
C GLY A 174 -14.33 -30.77 3.70
N LYS A 175 -13.49 -30.49 4.72
CA LYS A 175 -13.42 -29.14 5.32
C LYS A 175 -12.77 -28.17 4.35
N SER A 176 -13.27 -26.95 4.30
CA SER A 176 -12.69 -25.89 3.48
C SER A 176 -13.06 -24.49 3.97
N ALA A 177 -12.18 -23.53 3.69
CA ALA A 177 -12.36 -22.12 4.00
C ALA A 177 -11.65 -21.24 2.96
N SER A 178 -12.14 -20.02 2.81
CA SER A 178 -11.47 -18.91 2.14
C SER A 178 -10.33 -18.35 3.00
N PHE A 179 -9.47 -17.52 2.40
CA PHE A 179 -8.43 -16.84 3.16
C PHE A 179 -9.02 -15.85 4.16
N GLY A 180 -10.07 -15.13 3.77
CA GLY A 180 -10.73 -14.14 4.62
C GLY A 180 -11.32 -14.72 5.91
N GLU A 181 -11.91 -15.92 5.84
CA GLU A 181 -12.45 -16.63 7.02
C GLU A 181 -11.35 -17.00 8.03
N LEU A 182 -10.12 -17.22 7.57
CA LEU A 182 -8.99 -17.62 8.42
C LEU A 182 -8.08 -16.45 8.80
N ALA A 183 -8.16 -15.32 8.10
CA ALA A 183 -7.23 -14.19 8.21
C ALA A 183 -7.12 -13.63 9.63
N SER A 184 -8.26 -13.43 10.31
CA SER A 184 -8.28 -12.86 11.67
C SER A 184 -7.63 -13.78 12.72
N ALA A 185 -7.73 -15.09 12.54
CA ALA A 185 -7.10 -16.06 13.42
C ALA A 185 -5.61 -16.24 13.07
N ALA A 186 -5.29 -16.28 11.77
CA ALA A 186 -3.92 -16.36 11.27
C ALA A 186 -3.07 -15.17 11.74
N ALA A 187 -3.61 -13.94 11.71
CA ALA A 187 -2.91 -12.72 12.13
C ALA A 187 -2.49 -12.70 13.61
N LYS A 188 -3.02 -13.61 14.44
CA LYS A 188 -2.66 -13.76 15.87
C LYS A 188 -1.53 -14.77 16.08
N LEU A 189 -1.15 -15.52 15.05
CA LEU A 189 -0.08 -16.50 15.12
C LEU A 189 1.29 -15.81 15.02
N PRO A 190 2.34 -16.39 15.62
CA PRO A 190 3.69 -15.92 15.39
C PRO A 190 4.04 -16.06 13.92
N VAL A 191 4.80 -15.10 13.42
CA VAL A 191 5.17 -15.06 12.01
C VAL A 191 6.36 -15.98 11.79
N PRO A 192 6.27 -16.95 10.86
CA PRO A 192 7.39 -17.83 10.55
C PRO A 192 8.63 -17.03 10.10
N GLN A 193 9.78 -17.35 10.69
CA GLN A 193 11.06 -16.72 10.32
C GLN A 193 11.74 -17.43 9.14
N ASN A 194 11.51 -18.74 9.03
CA ASN A 194 12.07 -19.58 7.97
C ASN A 194 10.91 -20.26 7.26
N VAL A 195 10.64 -19.85 6.03
CA VAL A 195 9.58 -20.39 5.19
C VAL A 195 10.18 -21.09 3.98
N ALA A 196 9.64 -22.25 3.64
CA ALA A 196 10.03 -22.93 2.43
C ALA A 196 9.36 -22.25 1.23
N LEU A 197 10.18 -21.76 0.30
CA LEU A 197 9.72 -21.28 -0.99
C LEU A 197 9.50 -22.46 -1.93
N LYS A 198 8.49 -22.35 -2.80
CA LYS A 198 8.29 -23.32 -3.89
C LYS A 198 9.53 -23.42 -4.77
N LYS A 199 9.83 -24.60 -5.28
CA LYS A 199 10.92 -24.75 -6.25
C LYS A 199 10.46 -24.34 -7.65
N PRO A 200 11.38 -24.00 -8.58
CA PRO A 200 11.03 -23.64 -9.95
C PRO A 200 10.10 -24.64 -10.65
N GLU A 201 10.23 -25.92 -10.34
CA GLU A 201 9.42 -26.99 -10.94
C GLU A 201 7.97 -26.99 -10.43
N GLU A 202 7.69 -26.30 -9.33
CA GLU A 202 6.36 -26.17 -8.72
C GLU A 202 5.65 -24.88 -9.14
N TRP A 203 6.33 -24.00 -9.89
CA TRP A 203 5.77 -22.72 -10.28
C TRP A 203 4.64 -22.87 -11.31
N THR A 204 3.57 -22.13 -11.08
CA THR A 204 2.40 -22.09 -11.97
C THR A 204 2.08 -20.70 -12.49
N GLU A 205 2.54 -19.65 -11.80
CA GLU A 205 2.34 -18.25 -12.12
C GLU A 205 3.67 -17.57 -12.53
N ILE A 206 4.78 -17.91 -11.87
CA ILE A 206 6.11 -17.43 -12.28
C ILE A 206 6.49 -18.10 -13.61
N GLY A 207 6.69 -17.29 -14.65
CA GLY A 207 7.03 -17.77 -15.99
C GLY A 207 5.83 -18.19 -16.84
N ASP A 208 4.59 -18.01 -16.36
CA ASP A 208 3.39 -18.28 -17.16
C ASP A 208 3.26 -17.26 -18.31
N THR A 209 3.50 -17.73 -19.54
CA THR A 209 3.41 -16.92 -20.76
C THR A 209 1.98 -16.61 -21.19
N LYS A 210 0.97 -17.31 -20.63
CA LYS A 210 -0.45 -17.07 -20.92
C LYS A 210 -1.02 -15.96 -20.04
N ARG A 211 -0.38 -15.67 -18.90
CA ARG A 211 -0.82 -14.61 -17.98
C ARG A 211 -0.56 -13.23 -18.59
N ARG A 212 -1.63 -12.46 -18.77
CA ARG A 212 -1.56 -11.05 -19.12
C ARG A 212 -1.48 -10.19 -17.87
N ARG A 213 -0.81 -9.03 -17.95
CA ARG A 213 -0.74 -8.10 -16.80
C ARG A 213 -2.13 -7.57 -16.46
N PHE A 214 -2.52 -7.69 -15.20
CA PHE A 214 -3.83 -7.27 -14.71
C PHE A 214 -4.09 -5.76 -14.89
N ASP A 215 -3.02 -4.97 -14.96
CA ASP A 215 -3.04 -3.51 -15.07
C ASP A 215 -2.93 -3.00 -16.52
N THR A 216 -2.91 -3.89 -17.52
CA THR A 216 -2.76 -3.48 -18.93
C THR A 216 -3.90 -2.58 -19.39
N ALA A 217 -5.15 -3.01 -19.19
CA ALA A 217 -6.32 -2.31 -19.72
C ALA A 217 -6.36 -0.82 -19.31
N PRO A 218 -6.33 -0.46 -18.01
CA PRO A 218 -6.37 0.94 -17.59
C PRO A 218 -5.15 1.76 -18.05
N LYS A 219 -3.98 1.13 -18.19
CA LYS A 219 -2.76 1.80 -18.70
C LYS A 219 -2.80 2.04 -20.21
N THR A 220 -3.52 1.22 -20.96
CA THR A 220 -3.63 1.35 -22.44
C THR A 220 -4.77 2.25 -22.90
N ASN A 221 -5.84 2.38 -22.12
CA ASN A 221 -7.01 3.20 -22.48
C ASN A 221 -7.05 4.56 -21.77
N GLY A 222 -6.00 4.92 -21.02
CA GLY A 222 -5.86 6.23 -20.37
C GLY A 222 -6.68 6.42 -19.11
N THR A 223 -7.31 5.38 -18.55
CA THR A 223 -8.08 5.51 -17.30
C THR A 223 -7.22 5.36 -16.05
N HIS A 224 -5.99 4.84 -16.18
CA HIS A 224 -5.04 4.83 -15.06
C HIS A 224 -4.51 6.24 -14.79
N THR A 225 -4.76 6.74 -13.57
CA THR A 225 -4.23 8.03 -13.12
C THR A 225 -2.78 7.87 -12.67
N PHE A 226 -1.87 8.58 -13.33
CA PHE A 226 -0.51 8.80 -12.86
C PHE A 226 -0.41 10.10 -12.08
N THR A 227 0.68 10.30 -11.34
CA THR A 227 0.90 11.53 -10.58
C THR A 227 0.89 12.79 -11.45
N ILE A 228 1.29 12.68 -12.72
CA ILE A 228 1.23 13.80 -13.68
C ILE A 228 -0.20 14.21 -14.06
N ASP A 229 -1.19 13.34 -13.85
CA ASP A 229 -2.59 13.58 -14.16
C ASP A 229 -3.34 14.31 -13.03
N VAL A 230 -2.71 14.45 -11.85
CA VAL A 230 -3.30 15.13 -10.69
C VAL A 230 -3.49 16.61 -11.02
N LYS A 231 -4.72 17.11 -10.86
CA LYS A 231 -5.06 18.55 -10.98
C LYS A 231 -5.69 19.04 -9.68
N LEU A 232 -5.08 20.03 -9.04
CA LEU A 232 -5.63 20.69 -7.86
C LEU A 232 -6.29 22.02 -8.22
N PRO A 233 -7.28 22.50 -7.45
CA PRO A 233 -7.82 23.85 -7.63
C PRO A 233 -6.70 24.90 -7.60
N GLY A 234 -6.63 25.74 -8.64
CA GLY A 234 -5.58 26.76 -8.77
C GLY A 234 -4.20 26.24 -9.19
N MET A 235 -4.05 24.95 -9.49
CA MET A 235 -2.76 24.39 -9.91
C MET A 235 -2.34 24.96 -11.27
N LEU A 236 -1.17 25.60 -11.31
CA LEU A 236 -0.56 26.12 -12.53
C LEU A 236 0.31 25.06 -13.18
N THR A 237 0.35 25.04 -14.52
CA THR A 237 1.19 24.14 -15.29
C THR A 237 2.42 24.88 -15.79
N THR A 238 3.60 24.43 -15.39
CA THR A 238 4.88 24.98 -15.88
C THR A 238 5.48 24.07 -16.96
N VAL A 239 5.94 24.66 -18.06
CA VAL A 239 6.67 23.95 -19.12
C VAL A 239 8.04 24.57 -19.33
N VAL A 240 9.03 23.76 -19.69
CA VAL A 240 10.36 24.26 -20.03
C VAL A 240 10.31 24.91 -21.42
N ALA A 241 10.64 26.19 -21.52
CA ALA A 241 10.87 26.85 -22.80
C ALA A 241 12.23 26.39 -23.36
N HIS A 242 12.20 25.43 -24.28
CA HIS A 242 13.41 24.92 -24.93
C HIS A 242 13.95 25.93 -25.95
N GLY A 243 15.28 26.15 -25.95
CA GLY A 243 15.93 26.94 -26.99
C GLY A 243 15.79 26.29 -28.38
N PRO A 244 15.81 27.07 -29.46
CA PRO A 244 15.60 26.56 -30.82
C PRO A 244 16.72 25.64 -31.30
N THR A 245 17.88 25.65 -30.63
CA THR A 245 19.06 24.88 -30.99
C THR A 245 19.68 24.22 -29.76
N PHE A 246 20.33 23.08 -29.98
CA PHE A 246 21.08 22.38 -28.95
C PHE A 246 22.22 23.27 -28.42
N GLY A 247 22.35 23.35 -27.10
CA GLY A 247 23.37 24.18 -26.44
C GLY A 247 23.04 25.68 -26.36
N ALA A 248 21.86 26.11 -26.81
CA ALA A 248 21.40 27.48 -26.60
C ALA A 248 21.39 27.85 -25.11
N LYS A 249 21.82 29.07 -24.80
CA LYS A 249 21.81 29.63 -23.44
C LYS A 249 20.71 30.68 -23.33
N VAL A 250 20.07 30.75 -22.17
CA VAL A 250 19.11 31.81 -21.85
C VAL A 250 19.84 33.14 -21.85
N LYS A 251 19.38 34.09 -22.66
CA LYS A 251 19.94 35.45 -22.70
C LYS A 251 19.38 36.32 -21.57
N SER A 252 18.08 36.21 -21.31
CA SER A 252 17.34 36.95 -20.29
C SER A 252 15.99 36.26 -20.05
N PHE A 253 15.39 36.47 -18.87
CA PHE A 253 14.01 36.10 -18.56
C PHE A 253 13.43 37.11 -17.57
N ASP A 254 12.09 37.23 -17.54
CA ASP A 254 11.37 37.98 -16.52
C ASP A 254 10.77 36.99 -15.50
N ALA A 255 11.10 37.20 -14.23
CA ALA A 255 10.66 36.36 -13.13
C ALA A 255 9.54 37.01 -12.31
N ALA A 256 9.21 38.28 -12.54
CA ALA A 256 8.38 39.07 -11.64
C ALA A 256 6.98 38.46 -11.45
N GLU A 257 6.36 38.05 -12.55
CA GLU A 257 5.04 37.42 -12.54
C GLU A 257 5.07 36.06 -11.81
N VAL A 258 6.12 35.26 -11.99
CA VAL A 258 6.26 33.95 -11.34
C VAL A 258 6.49 34.08 -9.84
N ILE A 259 7.34 35.02 -9.42
CA ILE A 259 7.61 35.30 -8.00
C ILE A 259 6.34 35.75 -7.28
N SER A 260 5.43 36.46 -7.97
CA SER A 260 4.18 36.93 -7.38
C SER A 260 3.12 35.85 -7.12
N LEU A 261 3.40 34.59 -7.50
CA LEU A 261 2.50 33.45 -7.32
C LEU A 261 2.75 32.68 -6.00
N GLU A 262 3.81 33.00 -5.25
CA GLU A 262 4.08 32.47 -3.89
C GLU A 262 3.27 33.22 -2.81
#